data_AF-A0A2W5YUV9-F1
#
_entry.id   AF-A0A2W5YUV9-F1
#
_cell.length_a   1.000
_cell.length_b   1.000
_cell.length_c   1.000
_cell.angle_alpha   90.00
_cell.angle_beta   90.00
_cell.angle_gamma   90.00
#
_symmetry.space_group_name_H-M   'P 1'
#
loop_
_entity.id
_entity.type
_entity.pdbx_description
1 polymer ?
#
loop_
_entity_poly.entity_id
_entity_poly.type
_entity_poly.pdbx_seq_one_letter_code
_entity_poly.pdbx_strand_id
1 'polypeptide(L)'
;RHIQASYKFDNFSRSFVDILAAQQTPEGSQWYQGTADAVRQNMRYFLEQPFDYYIILSGDQLYRMDFRALLHQHIRSGSDITLAIKPVTREQASDFGIMLSDADRRVTHFVEKPKDPAVLNEFRMGPELLASTGSAPDAELYQASMGIYVFNRNVLVECLDNDLVDFGKHIIPQAIQERQVSGYVFNGYWEDIGTIRAFYDANLDLTDLLPQYSFFDATAPIYTHPRFLPGSKINGATLRQAIIADGCIISDAHLERSVVGVRSIIQSGATIRNSIVMGADYYETDPGTQRGLPPIGIGRNCVIDRAIIDKNARIADGVVITPEGKPPDLDADNYFIRDGIVVVPKNAVIPPGFWI
;
A
#
# COMPACT_ATOMS: atom_id res chain seq x y z
N ARG A 1 -16.53 -0.53 4.74
CA ARG A 1 -16.96 0.63 5.58
C ARG A 1 -16.26 1.93 5.21
N HIS A 2 -14.92 2.05 5.26
CA HIS A 2 -14.26 3.34 4.98
C HIS A 2 -14.43 3.79 3.53
N ILE A 3 -14.28 2.88 2.54
CA ILE A 3 -14.46 3.18 1.10
C ILE A 3 -15.85 3.78 0.82
N GLN A 4 -16.92 3.06 1.20
CA GLN A 4 -18.31 3.53 1.05
C GLN A 4 -18.60 4.86 1.75
N ALA A 5 -17.88 5.15 2.85
CA ALA A 5 -18.08 6.38 3.59
C ALA A 5 -17.30 7.57 2.99
N SER A 6 -16.19 7.30 2.28
CA SER A 6 -15.40 8.29 1.54
C SER A 6 -16.08 8.68 0.23
N TYR A 7 -16.51 7.69 -0.57
CA TYR A 7 -17.03 7.90 -1.91
C TYR A 7 -18.55 7.87 -1.92
N LYS A 8 -19.17 9.05 -1.76
CA LYS A 8 -20.62 9.24 -1.87
C LYS A 8 -20.93 10.01 -3.15
N PHE A 9 -21.64 9.37 -4.06
CA PHE A 9 -22.09 9.97 -5.32
C PHE A 9 -23.52 10.50 -5.17
N ASP A 10 -23.86 11.52 -5.95
CA ASP A 10 -25.23 12.02 -6.02
C ASP A 10 -26.12 11.07 -6.84
N ASN A 11 -27.45 11.20 -6.67
CA ASN A 11 -28.42 10.32 -7.32
C ASN A 11 -28.47 10.43 -8.86
N PHE A 12 -27.91 11.50 -9.43
CA PHE A 12 -27.94 11.75 -10.88
C PHE A 12 -26.61 11.40 -11.56
N SER A 13 -25.55 11.18 -10.78
CA SER A 13 -24.27 10.69 -11.27
C SER A 13 -24.38 9.22 -11.68
N ARG A 14 -23.73 8.88 -12.79
CA ARG A 14 -23.51 7.49 -13.23
C ARG A 14 -22.28 6.86 -12.58
N SER A 15 -21.50 7.63 -11.82
CA SER A 15 -20.33 7.14 -11.09
C SER A 15 -20.76 6.43 -9.80
N PHE A 16 -20.06 5.34 -9.49
CA PHE A 16 -20.32 4.50 -8.34
C PHE A 16 -19.02 3.88 -7.81
N VAL A 17 -19.08 3.33 -6.61
CA VAL A 17 -18.04 2.47 -6.03
C VAL A 17 -18.72 1.29 -5.37
N ASP A 18 -18.55 0.12 -5.96
CA ASP A 18 -19.11 -1.14 -5.47
C ASP A 18 -18.04 -2.00 -4.81
N ILE A 19 -18.43 -2.70 -3.74
CA ILE A 19 -17.57 -3.65 -3.03
C ILE A 19 -18.02 -5.06 -3.38
N LEU A 20 -17.22 -5.76 -4.18
CA LEU A 20 -17.45 -7.15 -4.56
C LEU A 20 -16.65 -8.07 -3.63
N ALA A 21 -17.32 -8.57 -2.60
CA ALA A 21 -16.73 -9.54 -1.68
C ALA A 21 -16.84 -10.96 -2.26
N ALA A 22 -15.92 -11.85 -1.89
CA ALA A 22 -16.06 -13.27 -2.20
C ALA A 22 -17.39 -13.77 -1.64
N GLN A 23 -18.27 -14.25 -2.51
CA GLN A 23 -19.58 -14.78 -2.13
C GLN A 23 -19.57 -16.29 -2.26
N GLN A 24 -20.25 -16.96 -1.32
CA GLN A 24 -20.65 -18.35 -1.52
C GLN A 24 -21.69 -18.38 -2.64
N THR A 25 -21.35 -18.99 -3.78
CA THR A 25 -22.32 -19.26 -4.85
C THR A 25 -23.00 -20.60 -4.58
N PRO A 26 -24.21 -20.86 -5.13
CA PRO A 26 -24.87 -22.15 -5.02
C PRO A 26 -24.06 -23.31 -5.61
N GLU A 27 -23.12 -23.03 -6.52
CA GLU A 27 -22.25 -24.00 -7.18
C GLU A 27 -20.97 -24.33 -6.39
N GLY A 28 -20.66 -23.63 -5.29
CA GLY A 28 -19.54 -23.98 -4.42
C GLY A 28 -19.07 -22.86 -3.49
N SER A 29 -18.54 -23.26 -2.34
CA SER A 29 -17.85 -22.39 -1.38
C SER A 29 -16.37 -22.28 -1.75
N GLN A 30 -16.05 -21.63 -2.87
CA GLN A 30 -14.65 -21.39 -3.24
C GLN A 30 -14.24 -19.97 -2.86
N TRP A 31 -13.30 -19.86 -1.92
CA TRP A 31 -12.55 -18.63 -1.67
C TRP A 31 -11.79 -18.24 -2.94
N TYR A 32 -11.49 -16.95 -3.13
CA TYR A 32 -10.64 -16.54 -4.26
C TYR A 32 -9.30 -17.26 -4.19
N GLN A 33 -8.95 -17.96 -5.26
CA GLN A 33 -7.71 -18.72 -5.40
C GLN A 33 -6.54 -17.85 -5.86
N GLY A 34 -6.85 -16.67 -6.44
CA GLY A 34 -5.86 -15.69 -6.87
C GLY A 34 -6.50 -14.47 -7.53
N THR A 35 -5.66 -13.59 -8.08
CA THR A 35 -6.07 -12.30 -8.64
C THR A 35 -6.98 -12.43 -9.87
N ALA A 36 -6.67 -13.36 -10.78
CA ALA A 36 -7.48 -13.58 -11.98
C ALA A 36 -8.80 -14.29 -11.66
N ASP A 37 -8.77 -15.25 -10.73
CA ASP A 37 -9.96 -15.95 -10.25
C ASP A 37 -10.94 -14.98 -9.56
N ALA A 38 -10.44 -14.06 -8.73
CA ALA A 38 -11.27 -13.02 -8.10
C ALA A 38 -11.99 -12.15 -9.14
N VAL A 39 -11.31 -11.74 -10.22
CA VAL A 39 -11.95 -10.99 -11.31
C VAL A 39 -12.95 -11.86 -12.04
N ARG A 40 -12.57 -13.08 -12.41
CA ARG A 40 -13.42 -14.06 -13.14
C ARG A 40 -14.74 -14.33 -12.44
N GLN A 41 -14.72 -14.65 -11.15
CA GLN A 41 -15.92 -14.92 -10.35
C GLN A 41 -16.90 -13.73 -10.31
N ASN A 42 -16.39 -12.51 -10.47
CA ASN A 42 -17.18 -11.29 -10.39
C ASN A 42 -17.52 -10.66 -11.75
N MET A 43 -17.06 -11.25 -12.86
CA MET A 43 -17.25 -10.72 -14.22
C MET A 43 -18.71 -10.41 -14.54
N ARG A 44 -19.64 -11.27 -14.10
CA ARG A 44 -21.07 -11.08 -14.33
C ARG A 44 -21.59 -9.73 -13.83
N TYR A 45 -21.04 -9.19 -12.74
CA TYR A 45 -21.52 -7.94 -12.14
C TYR A 45 -21.07 -6.70 -12.91
N PHE A 46 -19.84 -6.69 -13.43
CA PHE A 46 -19.29 -5.51 -14.10
C PHE A 46 -19.39 -5.58 -15.63
N LEU A 47 -19.70 -6.75 -16.20
CA LEU A 47 -20.01 -6.89 -17.63
C LEU A 47 -21.44 -6.43 -17.98
N GLU A 48 -22.34 -6.25 -17.03
CA GLU A 48 -23.67 -5.69 -17.32
C GLU A 48 -23.59 -4.27 -17.90
N GLN A 49 -22.54 -3.52 -17.53
CA GLN A 49 -22.29 -2.19 -18.06
C GLN A 49 -21.51 -2.27 -19.39
N PRO A 50 -21.87 -1.45 -20.40
CA PRO A 50 -21.25 -1.47 -21.72
C PRO A 50 -19.94 -0.66 -21.73
N PHE A 51 -19.03 -0.95 -20.81
CA PHE A 51 -17.70 -0.32 -20.79
C PHE A 51 -16.76 -1.02 -21.78
N ASP A 52 -16.05 -0.21 -22.58
CA ASP A 52 -15.13 -0.69 -23.62
C ASP A 52 -13.78 -1.16 -23.07
N TYR A 53 -13.35 -0.56 -21.95
CA TYR A 53 -12.04 -0.78 -21.33
C TYR A 53 -12.18 -1.08 -19.85
N TYR A 54 -11.34 -1.97 -19.34
CA TYR A 54 -11.20 -2.27 -17.93
C TYR A 54 -9.80 -1.93 -17.45
N ILE A 55 -9.71 -1.20 -16.34
CA ILE A 55 -8.45 -0.91 -15.66
C ILE A 55 -8.41 -1.74 -14.38
N ILE A 56 -7.43 -2.63 -14.28
CA ILE A 56 -7.17 -3.47 -13.12
C ILE A 56 -6.03 -2.82 -12.32
N LEU A 57 -6.24 -2.62 -11.03
CA LEU A 57 -5.31 -1.94 -10.12
C LEU A 57 -5.00 -2.83 -8.92
N SER A 58 -3.73 -2.87 -8.49
CA SER A 58 -3.40 -3.43 -7.18
C SER A 58 -3.87 -2.53 -6.04
N GLY A 59 -4.29 -3.14 -4.92
CA GLY A 59 -4.90 -2.44 -3.79
C GLY A 59 -3.93 -2.01 -2.67
N ASP A 60 -2.66 -2.38 -2.76
CA ASP A 60 -1.65 -2.35 -1.70
C ASP A 60 -0.39 -1.56 -2.08
N GLN A 61 -0.55 -0.52 -2.90
CA GLN A 61 0.56 0.28 -3.41
C GLN A 61 0.36 1.76 -3.11
N LEU A 62 1.46 2.48 -2.87
CA LEU A 62 1.47 3.92 -2.67
C LEU A 62 2.00 4.63 -3.92
N TYR A 63 1.11 5.33 -4.63
CA TYR A 63 1.47 6.12 -5.82
C TYR A 63 0.42 7.21 -6.10
N ARG A 64 0.72 8.07 -7.10
CA ARG A 64 -0.24 8.99 -7.72
C ARG A 64 -0.04 8.94 -9.23
N MET A 65 -1.05 8.49 -9.96
CA MET A 65 -0.98 8.29 -11.42
C MET A 65 -2.24 8.83 -12.11
N ASP A 66 -2.06 9.51 -13.23
CA ASP A 66 -3.17 9.88 -14.12
C ASP A 66 -3.49 8.74 -15.08
N PHE A 67 -4.51 7.94 -14.76
CA PHE A 67 -4.92 6.81 -15.58
C PHE A 67 -5.46 7.21 -16.96
N ARG A 68 -5.82 8.48 -17.19
CA ARG A 68 -6.22 8.95 -18.53
C ARG A 68 -5.04 8.89 -19.48
N ALA A 69 -3.83 9.24 -19.03
CA ALA A 69 -2.63 9.16 -19.85
C ALA A 69 -2.29 7.71 -20.22
N LEU A 70 -2.44 6.79 -19.27
CA LEU A 70 -2.29 5.35 -19.50
C LEU A 70 -3.31 4.85 -20.54
N LEU A 71 -4.59 5.16 -20.35
CA LEU A 71 -5.68 4.76 -21.26
C LEU A 71 -5.50 5.37 -22.66
N HIS A 72 -5.11 6.63 -22.75
CA HIS A 72 -4.85 7.26 -24.05
C HIS A 72 -3.68 6.61 -24.79
N GLN A 73 -2.62 6.18 -24.10
CA GLN A 73 -1.56 5.41 -24.74
C GLN A 73 -2.11 4.08 -25.26
N HIS A 74 -2.84 3.34 -24.43
CA HIS A 74 -3.46 2.05 -24.79
C HIS A 74 -4.31 2.15 -26.07
N ILE A 75 -5.17 3.17 -26.14
CA ILE A 75 -6.02 3.43 -27.31
C ILE A 75 -5.16 3.79 -28.54
N ARG A 76 -4.16 4.67 -28.38
CA ARG A 76 -3.32 5.12 -29.49
C ARG A 76 -2.44 4.01 -30.08
N SER A 77 -1.96 3.10 -29.25
CA SER A 77 -1.14 1.96 -29.70
C SER A 77 -1.98 0.84 -30.31
N GLY A 78 -3.31 0.89 -30.18
CA GLY A 78 -4.20 -0.20 -30.61
C GLY A 78 -3.90 -1.51 -29.87
N SER A 79 -3.39 -1.42 -28.64
CA SER A 79 -3.02 -2.60 -27.86
C SER A 79 -4.24 -3.33 -27.34
N ASP A 80 -4.12 -4.64 -27.20
CA ASP A 80 -5.11 -5.49 -26.54
C ASP A 80 -5.02 -5.35 -25.02
N ILE A 81 -3.78 -5.23 -24.53
CA ILE A 81 -3.45 -5.05 -23.12
C ILE A 81 -2.32 -4.03 -22.99
N THR A 82 -2.39 -3.14 -22.00
CA THR A 82 -1.27 -2.27 -21.63
C THR A 82 -0.94 -2.41 -20.15
N LEU A 83 0.34 -2.65 -19.84
CA LEU A 83 0.85 -2.76 -18.48
C LEU A 83 1.53 -1.45 -18.06
N ALA A 84 1.23 -0.94 -16.87
CA ALA A 84 2.07 0.11 -16.29
C ALA A 84 3.37 -0.49 -15.75
N ILE A 85 4.49 0.13 -16.11
CA ILE A 85 5.84 -0.33 -15.77
C ILE A 85 6.63 0.74 -15.03
N LYS A 86 7.43 0.29 -14.07
CA LYS A 86 8.35 1.12 -13.31
C LYS A 86 9.80 0.65 -13.55
N PRO A 87 10.72 1.53 -13.95
CA PRO A 87 12.14 1.22 -13.90
C PRO A 87 12.59 1.01 -12.45
N VAL A 88 13.16 -0.16 -12.15
CA VAL A 88 13.65 -0.53 -10.80
C VAL A 88 15.09 -1.03 -10.85
N THR A 89 15.77 -1.03 -9.71
CA THR A 89 17.15 -1.55 -9.60
C THR A 89 17.15 -3.08 -9.59
N ARG A 90 18.35 -3.68 -9.70
CA ARG A 90 18.52 -5.14 -9.64
C ARG A 90 18.00 -5.75 -8.34
N GLU A 91 18.26 -5.08 -7.22
CA GLU A 91 17.89 -5.54 -5.88
C GLU A 91 16.36 -5.66 -5.75
N GLN A 92 15.65 -4.68 -6.31
CA GLN A 92 14.19 -4.61 -6.32
C GLN A 92 13.56 -5.56 -7.34
N ALA A 93 14.25 -5.87 -8.43
CA ALA A 93 13.68 -6.62 -9.55
C ALA A 93 13.17 -8.02 -9.16
N SER A 94 13.76 -8.64 -8.13
CA SER A 94 13.36 -9.99 -7.70
C SER A 94 12.00 -10.03 -6.99
N ASP A 95 11.48 -8.88 -6.56
CA ASP A 95 10.22 -8.77 -5.82
C ASP A 95 9.00 -8.60 -6.74
N PHE A 96 9.22 -8.35 -8.03
CA PHE A 96 8.20 -7.99 -9.01
C PHE A 96 8.22 -8.89 -10.26
N GLY A 97 7.13 -8.83 -11.04
CA GLY A 97 7.14 -9.36 -12.41
C GLY A 97 7.96 -8.46 -13.32
N ILE A 98 9.01 -9.00 -13.94
CA ILE A 98 9.92 -8.26 -14.83
C ILE A 98 9.61 -8.59 -16.27
N MET A 99 9.70 -7.59 -17.14
CA MET A 99 9.40 -7.76 -18.56
C MET A 99 10.48 -7.19 -19.48
N LEU A 100 10.46 -7.65 -20.73
CA LEU A 100 11.19 -7.06 -21.84
C LEU A 100 10.21 -6.49 -22.83
N SER A 101 10.55 -5.34 -23.38
CA SER A 101 9.79 -4.71 -24.45
C SER A 101 10.73 -4.26 -25.56
N ASP A 102 10.22 -4.25 -26.80
CA ASP A 102 10.93 -3.75 -27.96
C ASP A 102 10.86 -2.22 -28.07
N ALA A 103 11.43 -1.67 -29.15
CA ALA A 103 11.46 -0.24 -29.43
C ALA A 103 10.07 0.41 -29.49
N ASP A 104 9.06 -0.35 -29.90
CA ASP A 104 7.65 0.09 -30.00
C ASP A 104 6.88 -0.11 -28.69
N ARG A 105 7.59 -0.46 -27.61
CA ARG A 105 7.06 -0.81 -26.28
C ARG A 105 6.16 -2.04 -26.29
N ARG A 106 6.21 -2.89 -27.33
CA ARG A 106 5.50 -4.18 -27.30
C ARG A 106 6.26 -5.09 -26.35
N VAL A 107 5.54 -5.66 -25.39
CA VAL A 107 6.09 -6.60 -24.41
C VAL A 107 6.34 -7.93 -25.12
N THR A 108 7.56 -8.43 -25.05
CA THR A 108 8.00 -9.67 -25.72
C THR A 108 8.16 -10.83 -24.75
N HIS A 109 8.60 -10.53 -23.53
CA HIS A 109 8.81 -11.54 -22.49
C HIS A 109 8.37 -10.99 -21.14
N PHE A 110 7.92 -11.88 -20.27
CA PHE A 110 7.54 -11.59 -18.90
C PHE A 110 7.92 -12.75 -18.01
N VAL A 111 8.48 -12.46 -16.84
CA VAL A 111 8.81 -13.44 -15.81
C VAL A 111 8.38 -12.92 -14.44
N GLU A 112 7.61 -13.71 -13.70
CA GLU A 112 7.16 -13.33 -12.36
C GLU A 112 8.26 -13.61 -11.33
N LYS A 113 8.72 -12.57 -10.62
CA LYS A 113 9.63 -12.64 -9.46
C LYS A 113 10.86 -13.53 -9.70
N PRO A 114 11.67 -13.24 -10.74
CA PRO A 114 12.84 -14.04 -11.08
C PRO A 114 13.89 -13.93 -9.96
N LYS A 115 14.37 -15.08 -9.46
CA LYS A 115 15.44 -15.15 -8.46
C LYS A 115 16.81 -15.51 -9.04
N ASP A 116 16.82 -16.08 -10.25
CA ASP A 116 18.05 -16.49 -10.92
C ASP A 116 18.77 -15.26 -11.49
N PRO A 117 20.02 -14.98 -11.07
CA PRO A 117 20.80 -13.87 -11.62
C PRO A 117 20.99 -13.92 -13.14
N ALA A 118 21.04 -15.11 -13.74
CA ALA A 118 21.17 -15.28 -15.18
C ALA A 118 19.91 -14.80 -15.91
N VAL A 119 18.73 -15.18 -15.40
CA VAL A 119 17.44 -14.69 -15.92
C VAL A 119 17.36 -13.18 -15.75
N LEU A 120 17.71 -12.64 -14.59
CA LEU A 120 17.71 -11.19 -14.38
C LEU A 120 18.57 -10.48 -15.44
N ASN A 121 19.78 -10.97 -15.73
CA ASN A 121 20.66 -10.34 -16.71
C ASN A 121 20.05 -10.22 -18.11
N GLU A 122 19.20 -11.17 -18.51
CA GLU A 122 18.51 -11.14 -19.81
C GLU A 122 17.43 -10.05 -19.86
N PHE A 123 16.85 -9.69 -18.72
CA PHE A 123 15.73 -8.74 -18.61
C PHE A 123 16.17 -7.29 -18.40
N ARG A 124 17.47 -6.99 -18.54
CA ARG A 124 17.98 -5.63 -18.41
C ARG A 124 17.37 -4.72 -19.48
N MET A 125 17.01 -3.51 -19.06
CA MET A 125 16.46 -2.50 -19.96
C MET A 125 17.46 -2.11 -21.06
N GLY A 126 16.99 -2.08 -22.31
CA GLY A 126 17.79 -1.65 -23.46
C GLY A 126 18.05 -0.13 -23.48
N PRO A 127 19.04 0.33 -24.27
CA PRO A 127 19.47 1.73 -24.29
C PRO A 127 18.38 2.70 -24.75
N GLU A 128 17.51 2.30 -25.68
CA GLU A 128 16.41 3.14 -26.18
C GLU A 128 15.37 3.42 -25.09
N LEU A 129 15.01 2.40 -24.31
CA LEU A 129 14.09 2.53 -23.18
C LEU A 129 14.70 3.35 -22.04
N LEU A 130 15.99 3.14 -21.73
CA LEU A 130 16.73 3.96 -20.76
C LEU A 130 16.73 5.44 -21.15
N ALA A 131 16.96 5.74 -22.44
CA ALA A 131 16.89 7.11 -22.94
C ALA A 131 15.47 7.70 -22.78
N SER A 132 14.43 6.90 -23.01
CA SER A 132 13.03 7.34 -22.88
C SER A 132 12.62 7.64 -21.44
N THR A 133 13.32 7.09 -20.45
CA THR A 133 13.07 7.34 -19.01
C THR A 133 13.96 8.45 -18.44
N GLY A 134 14.90 8.97 -19.23
CA GLY A 134 15.89 9.95 -18.78
C GLY A 134 17.00 9.35 -17.92
N SER A 135 17.14 8.02 -17.91
CA SER A 135 18.17 7.31 -17.16
C SER A 135 19.53 7.34 -17.86
N ALA A 136 20.60 7.14 -17.10
CA ALA A 136 21.94 7.03 -17.65
C ALA A 136 22.05 5.82 -18.61
N PRO A 137 22.80 5.91 -19.72
CA PRO A 137 22.92 4.82 -20.70
C PRO A 137 23.48 3.51 -20.14
N ASP A 138 24.28 3.60 -19.07
CA ASP A 138 24.91 2.49 -18.37
C ASP A 138 24.15 2.04 -17.12
N ALA A 139 22.99 2.65 -16.83
CA ALA A 139 22.17 2.29 -15.68
C ALA A 139 21.74 0.81 -15.76
N GLU A 140 21.82 0.12 -14.62
CA GLU A 140 21.33 -1.24 -14.49
C GLU A 140 19.88 -1.21 -13.97
N LEU A 141 18.94 -1.03 -14.89
CA LEU A 141 17.51 -0.96 -14.59
C LEU A 141 16.73 -2.07 -15.27
N TYR A 142 15.62 -2.44 -14.65
CA TYR A 142 14.69 -3.48 -15.07
C TYR A 142 13.28 -2.92 -15.20
N GLN A 143 12.45 -3.49 -16.08
CA GLN A 143 11.06 -3.07 -16.26
C GLN A 143 10.16 -3.88 -15.33
N ALA A 144 9.86 -3.35 -14.15
CA ALA A 144 8.92 -3.99 -13.23
C ALA A 144 7.47 -3.67 -13.59
N SER A 145 6.63 -4.69 -13.64
CA SER A 145 5.18 -4.56 -13.69
C SER A 145 4.66 -4.00 -12.38
N MET A 146 3.88 -2.92 -12.47
CA MET A 146 3.23 -2.33 -11.29
C MET A 146 1.96 -3.09 -10.88
N GLY A 147 1.58 -4.17 -11.56
CA GLY A 147 0.28 -4.83 -11.31
C GLY A 147 -0.93 -3.96 -11.72
N ILE A 148 -0.71 -3.03 -12.65
CA ILE A 148 -1.73 -2.13 -13.21
C ILE A 148 -1.87 -2.46 -14.68
N TYR A 149 -3.09 -2.82 -15.10
CA TYR A 149 -3.36 -3.31 -16.44
C TYR A 149 -4.57 -2.60 -17.05
N VAL A 150 -4.47 -2.23 -18.33
CA VAL A 150 -5.63 -1.83 -19.14
C VAL A 150 -5.94 -2.95 -20.12
N PHE A 151 -7.18 -3.39 -20.15
CA PHE A 151 -7.68 -4.40 -21.08
C PHE A 151 -8.80 -3.83 -21.96
N ASN A 152 -8.78 -4.21 -23.24
CA ASN A 152 -10.00 -4.20 -24.04
C ASN A 152 -11.02 -5.18 -23.43
N ARG A 153 -12.30 -4.80 -23.42
CA ARG A 153 -13.38 -5.63 -22.85
C ARG A 153 -13.35 -7.08 -23.31
N ASN A 154 -13.38 -7.30 -24.63
CA ASN A 154 -13.46 -8.66 -25.18
C ASN A 154 -12.19 -9.46 -24.88
N VAL A 155 -11.04 -8.78 -24.90
CA VAL A 155 -9.75 -9.40 -24.55
C VAL A 155 -9.75 -9.86 -23.09
N LEU A 156 -10.27 -9.06 -22.15
CA LEU A 156 -10.37 -9.51 -20.75
C LEU A 156 -11.24 -10.76 -20.62
N VAL A 157 -12.38 -10.81 -21.32
CA VAL A 157 -13.28 -11.96 -21.29
C VAL A 157 -12.60 -13.20 -21.84
N GLU A 158 -11.99 -13.09 -23.02
CA GLU A 158 -11.27 -14.19 -23.67
C GLU A 158 -10.07 -14.67 -22.85
N CYS A 159 -9.30 -13.74 -22.26
CA CYS A 159 -8.15 -14.07 -21.42
C CYS A 159 -8.55 -14.74 -20.09
N LEU A 160 -9.77 -14.55 -19.60
CA LEU A 160 -10.28 -15.17 -18.38
C LEU A 160 -11.17 -16.39 -18.67
N ASP A 161 -11.33 -16.81 -19.92
CA ASP A 161 -12.07 -18.04 -20.28
C ASP A 161 -11.21 -19.29 -20.06
N ASN A 162 -10.79 -19.48 -18.81
CA ASN A 162 -9.96 -20.58 -18.32
C ASN A 162 -9.95 -20.62 -16.77
N ASP A 163 -9.30 -21.63 -16.20
CA ASP A 163 -9.18 -21.83 -14.75
C ASP A 163 -7.88 -21.27 -14.14
N LEU A 164 -7.12 -20.44 -14.87
CA LEU A 164 -5.88 -19.86 -14.36
C LEU A 164 -6.18 -18.83 -13.28
N VAL A 165 -5.39 -18.85 -12.21
CA VAL A 165 -5.73 -18.13 -10.96
C VAL A 165 -5.07 -16.77 -10.80
N ASP A 166 -4.04 -16.44 -11.59
CA ASP A 166 -3.19 -15.27 -11.33
C ASP A 166 -2.82 -14.51 -12.61
N PHE A 167 -2.94 -13.17 -12.57
CA PHE A 167 -2.63 -12.31 -13.70
C PHE A 167 -1.15 -12.33 -14.08
N GLY A 168 -0.24 -12.09 -13.12
CA GLY A 168 1.19 -11.97 -13.39
C GLY A 168 1.83 -13.31 -13.79
N LYS A 169 1.46 -14.39 -13.10
CA LYS A 169 2.04 -15.73 -13.35
C LYS A 169 1.50 -16.43 -14.58
N HIS A 170 0.23 -16.20 -14.93
CA HIS A 170 -0.45 -17.01 -15.94
C HIS A 170 -1.04 -16.16 -17.08
N ILE A 171 -1.96 -15.24 -16.77
CA ILE A 171 -2.75 -14.54 -17.80
C ILE A 171 -1.86 -13.66 -18.70
N ILE A 172 -1.00 -12.83 -18.11
CA ILE A 172 -0.13 -11.91 -18.84
C ILE A 172 0.91 -12.67 -19.69
N PRO A 173 1.66 -13.65 -19.14
CA PRO A 173 2.59 -14.46 -19.95
C PRO A 173 1.93 -15.13 -21.15
N GLN A 174 0.71 -15.68 -20.99
CA GLN A 174 -0.02 -16.28 -22.10
C GLN A 174 -0.47 -15.22 -23.12
N ALA A 175 -1.02 -14.10 -22.66
CA ALA A 175 -1.50 -13.04 -23.54
C ALA A 175 -0.38 -12.42 -24.40
N ILE A 176 0.86 -12.33 -23.89
CA ILE A 176 2.02 -11.82 -24.65
C ILE A 176 2.29 -12.66 -25.91
N GLN A 177 2.00 -13.97 -25.88
CA GLN A 177 2.23 -14.87 -27.01
C GLN A 177 1.20 -14.68 -28.13
N GLU A 178 -0.02 -14.29 -27.79
CA GLU A 178 -1.17 -14.30 -28.70
C GLU A 178 -1.70 -12.91 -29.07
N ARG A 179 -1.35 -11.88 -28.28
CA ARG A 179 -1.99 -10.54 -28.33
C ARG A 179 -0.99 -9.40 -28.46
N GLN A 180 -1.52 -8.19 -28.70
CA GLN A 180 -0.77 -6.95 -28.68
C GLN A 180 -0.68 -6.39 -27.25
N VAL A 181 0.37 -6.80 -26.54
CA VAL A 181 0.65 -6.33 -25.17
C VAL A 181 1.70 -5.23 -25.20
N SER A 182 1.43 -4.08 -24.59
CA SER A 182 2.37 -2.95 -24.55
C SER A 182 2.70 -2.47 -23.13
N GLY A 183 3.89 -1.87 -22.97
CA GLY A 183 4.33 -1.23 -21.74
C GLY A 183 4.05 0.28 -21.70
N TYR A 184 3.58 0.78 -20.57
CA TYR A 184 3.46 2.21 -20.26
C TYR A 184 4.44 2.57 -19.15
N VAL A 185 5.46 3.36 -19.47
CA VAL A 185 6.46 3.80 -18.47
C VAL A 185 5.86 4.83 -17.53
N PHE A 186 5.83 4.52 -16.23
CA PHE A 186 5.44 5.43 -15.17
C PHE A 186 6.65 6.07 -14.48
N ASN A 187 6.72 7.40 -14.54
CA ASN A 187 7.84 8.20 -14.03
C ASN A 187 7.57 8.85 -12.65
N GLY A 188 6.51 8.44 -11.93
CA GLY A 188 6.20 8.96 -10.59
C GLY A 188 6.71 8.06 -9.46
N TYR A 189 6.52 8.50 -8.22
CA TYR A 189 6.75 7.65 -7.04
C TYR A 189 5.78 6.47 -7.04
N TRP A 190 6.31 5.29 -6.77
CA TRP A 190 5.56 4.06 -6.61
C TRP A 190 6.29 3.16 -5.62
N GLU A 191 5.56 2.65 -4.65
CA GLU A 191 6.08 1.73 -3.64
C GLU A 191 5.02 0.63 -3.38
N ASP A 192 5.45 -0.63 -3.37
CA ASP A 192 4.65 -1.76 -2.91
C ASP A 192 4.75 -1.87 -1.39
N ILE A 193 3.65 -1.55 -0.69
CA ILE A 193 3.61 -1.50 0.78
C ILE A 193 3.04 -2.81 1.36
N GLY A 194 3.15 -3.92 0.64
CA GLY A 194 2.68 -5.24 1.07
C GLY A 194 3.50 -5.89 2.19
N THR A 195 4.72 -5.41 2.47
CA THR A 195 5.57 -5.90 3.59
C THR A 195 5.60 -4.92 4.77
N ILE A 196 5.88 -5.42 5.98
CA ILE A 196 5.96 -4.58 7.19
C ILE A 196 7.05 -3.51 7.06
N ARG A 197 8.23 -3.90 6.56
CA ARG A 197 9.35 -2.98 6.28
C ARG A 197 8.95 -1.87 5.31
N ALA A 198 8.43 -2.21 4.13
CA ALA A 198 8.04 -1.23 3.12
C ALA A 198 6.91 -0.30 3.62
N PHE A 199 5.90 -0.86 4.30
CA PHE A 199 4.85 -0.06 4.93
C PHE A 199 5.42 0.94 5.95
N TYR A 200 6.34 0.49 6.81
CA TYR A 200 6.95 1.33 7.83
C TYR A 200 7.80 2.45 7.22
N ASP A 201 8.70 2.12 6.30
CA ASP A 201 9.60 3.08 5.67
C ASP A 201 8.80 4.11 4.87
N ALA A 202 7.84 3.67 4.04
CA ALA A 202 7.00 4.57 3.24
C ALA A 202 6.20 5.58 4.08
N ASN A 203 5.75 5.18 5.28
CA ASN A 203 5.05 6.10 6.19
C ASN A 203 6.02 7.08 6.87
N LEU A 204 7.19 6.63 7.31
CA LEU A 204 8.18 7.51 7.95
C LEU A 204 8.80 8.50 6.96
N ASP A 205 8.99 8.10 5.71
CA ASP A 205 9.51 8.96 4.65
C ASP A 205 8.62 10.19 4.40
N LEU A 206 7.32 10.10 4.68
CA LEU A 206 6.42 11.27 4.65
C LEU A 206 6.84 12.38 5.62
N THR A 207 7.58 12.05 6.67
CA THR A 207 8.04 12.99 7.69
C THR A 207 9.35 13.69 7.32
N ASP A 208 10.00 13.27 6.24
CA ASP A 208 11.25 13.85 5.78
C ASP A 208 11.05 15.25 5.19
N LEU A 209 12.12 16.04 5.21
CA LEU A 209 12.09 17.42 4.73
C LEU A 209 11.68 17.51 3.25
N LEU A 210 12.09 16.52 2.47
CA LEU A 210 11.76 16.36 1.06
C LEU A 210 11.29 14.92 0.83
N PRO A 211 10.01 14.61 1.11
CA PRO A 211 9.50 13.27 0.94
C PRO A 211 9.37 12.95 -0.55
N GLN A 212 9.64 11.70 -0.94
CA GLN A 212 9.48 11.28 -2.33
C GLN A 212 8.01 11.26 -2.78
N TYR A 213 7.10 11.03 -1.82
CA TYR A 213 5.65 11.11 -2.00
C TYR A 213 5.05 12.16 -1.09
N SER A 214 4.08 12.90 -1.60
CA SER A 214 3.37 13.91 -0.80
C SER A 214 1.87 13.79 -0.96
N PHE A 215 1.18 13.69 0.18
CA PHE A 215 -0.27 13.84 0.26
C PHE A 215 -0.73 15.29 0.06
N PHE A 216 0.18 16.27 0.11
CA PHE A 216 -0.11 17.72 0.01
C PHE A 216 -0.20 18.21 -1.45
N ASP A 217 -0.89 17.48 -2.31
CA ASP A 217 -1.13 17.88 -3.70
C ASP A 217 -2.58 18.31 -3.87
N ALA A 218 -2.77 19.60 -4.11
CA ALA A 218 -4.10 20.21 -4.26
C ALA A 218 -4.77 19.87 -5.60
N THR A 219 -4.01 19.43 -6.61
CA THR A 219 -4.55 19.14 -7.95
C THR A 219 -5.11 17.73 -8.06
N ALA A 220 -4.54 16.80 -7.30
CA ALA A 220 -4.93 15.40 -7.24
C ALA A 220 -4.83 14.86 -5.80
N PRO A 221 -5.70 15.35 -4.89
CA PRO A 221 -5.64 14.96 -3.48
C PRO A 221 -6.05 13.49 -3.29
N ILE A 222 -5.53 12.87 -2.23
CA ILE A 222 -5.99 11.55 -1.80
C ILE A 222 -7.17 11.73 -0.84
N TYR A 223 -8.32 11.21 -1.24
CA TYR A 223 -9.54 11.30 -0.45
C TYR A 223 -9.58 10.22 0.65
N THR A 224 -10.23 10.56 1.76
CA THR A 224 -10.53 9.61 2.85
C THR A 224 -11.87 9.96 3.48
N HIS A 225 -12.33 9.11 4.39
CA HIS A 225 -13.62 9.29 5.07
C HIS A 225 -13.61 10.58 5.91
N PRO A 226 -14.54 11.53 5.66
CA PRO A 226 -14.64 12.76 6.45
C PRO A 226 -15.14 12.44 7.86
N ARG A 227 -14.26 12.53 8.86
CA ARG A 227 -14.57 12.16 10.25
C ARG A 227 -15.03 13.32 11.13
N PHE A 228 -14.89 14.57 10.66
CA PHE A 228 -15.20 15.79 11.42
C PHE A 228 -14.57 15.80 12.83
N LEU A 229 -13.32 15.33 12.93
CA LEU A 229 -12.57 15.38 14.18
C LEU A 229 -12.16 16.82 14.49
N PRO A 230 -12.04 17.20 15.77
CA PRO A 230 -11.50 18.49 16.14
C PRO A 230 -10.02 18.58 15.75
N GLY A 231 -9.50 19.81 15.70
CA GLY A 231 -8.05 20.01 15.60
C GLY A 231 -7.31 19.34 16.76
N SER A 232 -6.09 18.88 16.50
CA SER A 232 -5.26 18.22 17.51
C SER A 232 -4.84 19.18 18.62
N LYS A 233 -4.98 18.74 19.86
CA LYS A 233 -4.65 19.49 21.07
C LYS A 233 -3.25 19.10 21.56
N ILE A 234 -2.34 20.06 21.56
CA ILE A 234 -0.98 19.90 22.06
C ILE A 234 -0.83 20.78 23.30
N ASN A 235 -0.77 20.16 24.48
CA ASN A 235 -0.58 20.88 25.76
C ASN A 235 0.89 21.24 25.99
N GLY A 236 1.80 20.49 25.37
CA GLY A 236 3.24 20.68 25.38
C GLY A 236 3.88 19.54 24.58
N ALA A 237 4.75 19.84 23.61
CA ALA A 237 5.50 18.82 22.90
C ALA A 237 6.71 19.39 22.19
N THR A 238 7.76 18.58 22.05
CA THR A 238 8.87 18.82 21.13
C THR A 238 8.67 17.94 19.92
N LEU A 239 8.51 18.55 18.74
CA LEU A 239 8.25 17.86 17.48
C LEU A 239 9.42 18.07 16.52
N ARG A 240 9.97 16.98 15.99
CA ARG A 240 11.00 16.99 14.94
C ARG A 240 10.64 15.97 13.88
N GLN A 241 10.39 16.41 12.64
CA GLN A 241 9.96 15.51 11.54
C GLN A 241 8.77 14.65 11.97
N ALA A 242 7.62 15.28 12.28
CA ALA A 242 6.45 14.57 12.75
C ALA A 242 5.20 15.00 12.00
N ILE A 243 4.34 14.03 11.67
CA ILE A 243 3.00 14.26 11.13
C ILE A 243 1.99 13.95 12.21
N ILE A 244 1.14 14.92 12.56
CA ILE A 244 0.07 14.76 13.56
C ILE A 244 -1.27 14.87 12.84
N ALA A 245 -2.01 13.77 12.79
CA ALA A 245 -3.36 13.73 12.23
C ALA A 245 -4.37 14.36 13.20
N ASP A 246 -5.64 14.46 12.78
CA ASP A 246 -6.70 15.14 13.52
C ASP A 246 -7.10 14.45 14.83
N GLY A 247 -7.60 15.25 15.78
CA GLY A 247 -8.19 14.78 17.02
C GLY A 247 -7.20 14.22 18.03
N CYS A 248 -5.89 14.42 17.88
CA CYS A 248 -4.91 13.94 18.84
C CYS A 248 -4.92 14.77 20.13
N ILE A 249 -4.53 14.15 21.24
CA ILE A 249 -4.28 14.83 22.52
C ILE A 249 -2.86 14.44 22.96
N ILE A 250 -1.94 15.40 22.92
CA ILE A 250 -0.52 15.19 23.22
C ILE A 250 -0.14 16.10 24.39
N SER A 251 0.37 15.51 25.46
CA SER A 251 0.79 16.24 26.67
C SER A 251 2.25 15.96 26.97
N ASP A 252 3.05 17.01 27.15
CA ASP A 252 4.48 17.04 27.47
C ASP A 252 5.31 15.87 26.90
N ALA A 253 5.25 15.68 25.57
CA ALA A 253 5.88 14.54 24.89
C ALA A 253 6.99 14.97 23.89
N HIS A 254 7.90 14.05 23.59
CA HIS A 254 8.93 14.23 22.57
C HIS A 254 8.67 13.28 21.39
N LEU A 255 8.47 13.84 20.20
CA LEU A 255 8.21 13.09 18.97
C LEU A 255 9.28 13.41 17.92
N GLU A 256 9.96 12.37 17.43
CA GLU A 256 11.00 12.48 16.40
C GLU A 256 10.76 11.48 15.27
N ARG A 257 10.80 11.93 14.00
CA ARG A 257 10.61 11.09 12.80
C ARG A 257 9.43 10.11 12.97
N SER A 258 8.24 10.64 13.24
CA SER A 258 7.09 9.83 13.67
C SER A 258 5.77 10.28 13.06
N VAL A 259 4.89 9.32 12.76
CA VAL A 259 3.53 9.58 12.28
C VAL A 259 2.55 9.26 13.39
N VAL A 260 1.74 10.25 13.78
CA VAL A 260 0.71 10.12 14.82
C VAL A 260 -0.67 10.21 14.17
N GLY A 261 -1.32 9.05 14.08
CA GLY A 261 -2.63 8.84 13.49
C GLY A 261 -3.77 9.41 14.32
N VAL A 262 -4.96 9.40 13.74
CA VAL A 262 -6.14 10.10 14.28
C VAL A 262 -6.49 9.67 15.70
N ARG A 263 -6.95 10.62 16.53
CA ARG A 263 -7.39 10.37 17.92
C ARG A 263 -6.34 9.80 18.86
N SER A 264 -5.05 9.87 18.51
CA SER A 264 -3.99 9.40 19.39
C SER A 264 -3.98 10.19 20.70
N ILE A 265 -3.87 9.47 21.81
CA ILE A 265 -3.66 10.05 23.14
C ILE A 265 -2.24 9.69 23.58
N ILE A 266 -1.41 10.70 23.81
CA ILE A 266 -0.01 10.55 24.24
C ILE A 266 0.16 11.33 25.54
N GLN A 267 0.49 10.61 26.62
CA GLN A 267 0.61 11.16 27.95
C GLN A 267 2.01 11.76 28.23
N SER A 268 2.10 12.57 29.28
CA SER A 268 3.31 13.31 29.67
C SER A 268 4.54 12.41 29.86
N GLY A 269 5.69 12.90 29.41
CA GLY A 269 6.99 12.23 29.50
C GLY A 269 7.23 11.17 28.43
N ALA A 270 6.26 10.89 27.55
CA ALA A 270 6.45 9.93 26.47
C ALA A 270 7.48 10.43 25.43
N THR A 271 8.37 9.54 25.01
CA THR A 271 9.35 9.74 23.94
C THR A 271 9.10 8.74 22.84
N ILE A 272 8.79 9.21 21.63
CA ILE A 272 8.48 8.37 20.47
C ILE A 272 9.40 8.76 19.33
N ARG A 273 10.14 7.77 18.79
CA ARG A 273 11.12 7.97 17.73
C ARG A 273 10.91 6.94 16.63
N ASN A 274 11.09 7.33 15.37
CA ASN A 274 11.05 6.41 14.23
C ASN A 274 9.83 5.47 14.31
N SER A 275 8.63 5.99 14.58
CA SER A 275 7.50 5.13 14.90
C SER A 275 6.19 5.64 14.31
N ILE A 276 5.29 4.71 14.07
CA ILE A 276 3.96 4.96 13.52
C ILE A 276 2.94 4.59 14.60
N VAL A 277 2.20 5.58 15.06
CA VAL A 277 1.06 5.38 15.97
C VAL A 277 -0.19 5.46 15.12
N MET A 278 -0.86 4.35 14.85
CA MET A 278 -2.05 4.31 13.98
C MET A 278 -3.25 5.08 14.56
N GLY A 279 -3.25 5.30 15.88
CA GLY A 279 -4.25 6.09 16.59
C GLY A 279 -5.40 5.26 17.14
N ALA A 280 -6.62 5.82 17.13
CA ALA A 280 -7.79 5.17 17.72
C ALA A 280 -9.06 5.31 16.88
N ASP A 281 -9.88 4.26 16.91
CA ASP A 281 -11.18 4.21 16.24
C ASP A 281 -12.22 5.13 16.92
N TYR A 282 -12.05 5.41 18.23
CA TYR A 282 -12.95 6.21 19.07
C TYR A 282 -12.17 6.83 20.25
N TYR A 283 -12.78 7.81 20.93
CA TYR A 283 -12.29 8.29 22.24
C TYR A 283 -12.94 7.48 23.35
N GLU A 284 -12.19 7.18 24.42
CA GLU A 284 -12.76 6.56 25.62
C GLU A 284 -13.56 7.59 26.42
N THR A 285 -14.86 7.35 26.58
CA THR A 285 -15.77 8.24 27.32
C THR A 285 -15.85 7.96 28.81
N ASP A 286 -15.47 6.76 29.26
CA ASP A 286 -15.44 6.40 30.69
C ASP A 286 -14.27 5.44 31.00
N PRO A 287 -13.15 5.94 31.57
CA PRO A 287 -12.03 5.11 32.01
C PRO A 287 -12.40 4.06 33.07
N GLY A 288 -13.55 4.23 33.75
CA GLY A 288 -14.02 3.33 34.81
C GLY A 288 -14.68 2.05 34.32
N THR A 289 -15.02 1.94 33.03
CA THR A 289 -15.74 0.77 32.47
C THR A 289 -14.87 -0.46 32.24
N GLN A 290 -13.53 -0.31 32.17
CA GLN A 290 -12.57 -1.42 32.04
C GLN A 290 -11.61 -1.45 33.23
N ARG A 291 -12.14 -1.74 34.43
CA ARG A 291 -11.34 -1.86 35.66
C ARG A 291 -10.13 -2.78 35.46
N GLY A 292 -8.93 -2.22 35.57
CA GLY A 292 -7.66 -2.96 35.55
C GLY A 292 -6.87 -2.88 34.24
N LEU A 293 -7.41 -2.26 33.18
CA LEU A 293 -6.67 -2.03 31.94
C LEU A 293 -6.17 -0.57 31.83
N PRO A 294 -4.99 -0.33 31.24
CA PRO A 294 -4.56 1.03 30.91
C PRO A 294 -5.51 1.65 29.85
N PRO A 295 -5.66 2.99 29.82
CA PRO A 295 -6.45 3.66 28.80
C PRO A 295 -5.87 3.42 27.38
N ILE A 296 -6.68 3.64 26.36
CA ILE A 296 -6.24 3.62 24.96
C ILE A 296 -5.22 4.73 24.74
N GLY A 297 -4.12 4.39 24.06
CA GLY A 297 -3.04 5.29 23.73
C GLY A 297 -1.75 4.95 24.47
N ILE A 298 -0.89 5.95 24.58
CA ILE A 298 0.45 5.82 25.11
C ILE A 298 0.50 6.44 26.51
N GLY A 299 0.81 5.59 27.50
CA GLY A 299 0.96 5.95 28.90
C GLY A 299 2.11 6.91 29.18
N ARG A 300 2.22 7.31 30.45
CA ARG A 300 3.21 8.28 30.91
C ARG A 300 4.61 7.70 30.86
N ASN A 301 5.60 8.54 30.56
CA ASN A 301 7.03 8.17 30.60
C ASN A 301 7.38 6.94 29.74
N CYS A 302 6.62 6.65 28.69
CA CYS A 302 6.94 5.55 27.77
C CYS A 302 8.07 5.94 26.82
N VAL A 303 8.87 4.96 26.40
CA VAL A 303 9.90 5.14 25.36
C VAL A 303 9.61 4.18 24.22
N ILE A 304 9.34 4.69 23.02
CA ILE A 304 8.98 3.89 21.85
C ILE A 304 9.94 4.24 20.72
N ASP A 305 10.66 3.25 20.19
CA ASP A 305 11.58 3.41 19.06
C ASP A 305 11.42 2.27 18.04
N ARG A 306 11.38 2.61 16.75
CA ARG A 306 11.23 1.65 15.63
C ARG A 306 10.02 0.71 15.79
N ALA A 307 8.84 1.30 15.95
CA ALA A 307 7.62 0.54 16.20
C ALA A 307 6.40 1.01 15.38
N ILE A 308 5.49 0.08 15.12
CA ILE A 308 4.12 0.32 14.66
C ILE A 308 3.18 -0.01 15.83
N ILE A 309 2.50 1.00 16.34
CA ILE A 309 1.47 0.87 17.37
C ILE A 309 0.12 0.92 16.68
N ASP A 310 -0.55 -0.23 16.55
CA ASP A 310 -1.82 -0.32 15.84
C ASP A 310 -2.99 0.21 16.70
N LYS A 311 -4.17 0.29 16.07
CA LYS A 311 -5.31 1.02 16.59
C LYS A 311 -5.76 0.52 17.95
N ASN A 312 -6.15 1.46 18.81
CA ASN A 312 -6.72 1.17 20.13
C ASN A 312 -5.77 0.38 21.06
N ALA A 313 -4.47 0.31 20.75
CA ALA A 313 -3.50 -0.27 21.66
C ALA A 313 -3.50 0.49 23.00
N ARG A 314 -3.27 -0.25 24.08
CA ARG A 314 -3.23 0.27 25.46
C ARG A 314 -1.83 0.06 26.01
N ILE A 315 -1.01 1.10 25.99
CA ILE A 315 0.37 1.05 26.48
C ILE A 315 0.40 1.63 27.88
N ALA A 316 0.70 0.81 28.89
CA ALA A 316 0.78 1.24 30.27
C ALA A 316 1.93 2.23 30.52
N ASP A 317 1.88 2.91 31.66
CA ASP A 317 2.92 3.86 32.08
C ASP A 317 4.30 3.16 32.22
N GLY A 318 5.35 3.87 31.78
CA GLY A 318 6.76 3.47 31.92
C GLY A 318 7.21 2.34 30.99
N VAL A 319 6.39 1.96 30.01
CA VAL A 319 6.73 0.90 29.05
C VAL A 319 7.83 1.37 28.09
N VAL A 320 8.80 0.49 27.83
CA VAL A 320 9.83 0.68 26.81
C VAL A 320 9.60 -0.30 25.67
N ILE A 321 9.54 0.20 24.44
CA ILE A 321 9.34 -0.57 23.22
C ILE A 321 10.50 -0.26 22.27
N THR A 322 11.37 -1.24 22.06
CA THR A 322 12.49 -1.14 21.12
C THR A 322 12.81 -2.50 20.51
N PRO A 323 13.21 -2.60 19.23
CA PRO A 323 13.73 -3.85 18.69
C PRO A 323 15.17 -4.16 19.15
N GLU A 324 15.82 -3.25 19.89
CA GLU A 324 17.20 -3.42 20.32
C GLU A 324 17.41 -4.68 21.17
N GLY A 325 18.51 -5.39 20.90
CA GLY A 325 18.86 -6.64 21.58
C GLY A 325 18.00 -7.86 21.19
N LYS A 326 17.13 -7.76 20.18
CA LYS A 326 16.21 -8.84 19.78
C LYS A 326 16.49 -9.36 18.38
N PRO A 327 16.05 -10.60 18.08
CA PRO A 327 16.02 -11.10 16.71
C PRO A 327 15.20 -10.19 15.77
N PRO A 328 15.54 -10.14 14.48
CA PRO A 328 14.80 -9.34 13.50
C PRO A 328 13.35 -9.83 13.32
N ASP A 329 13.09 -11.11 13.61
CA ASP A 329 11.77 -11.71 13.58
C ASP A 329 11.47 -12.43 14.89
N LEU A 330 10.35 -12.07 15.54
CA LEU A 330 9.93 -12.65 16.81
C LEU A 330 8.40 -12.63 16.93
N ASP A 331 7.84 -13.73 17.42
CA ASP A 331 6.42 -13.82 17.78
C ASP A 331 6.30 -13.86 19.30
N ALA A 332 5.63 -12.86 19.86
CA ALA A 332 5.29 -12.81 21.28
C ALA A 332 3.77 -12.67 21.45
N ASP A 333 3.29 -12.81 22.68
CA ASP A 333 1.84 -12.88 22.94
C ASP A 333 1.10 -11.58 22.54
N ASN A 334 1.72 -10.43 22.79
CA ASN A 334 1.09 -9.11 22.64
C ASN A 334 1.82 -8.18 21.68
N TYR A 335 2.88 -8.65 21.02
CA TYR A 335 3.63 -7.92 20.00
C TYR A 335 4.36 -8.87 19.06
N PHE A 336 4.73 -8.35 17.90
CA PHE A 336 5.55 -9.06 16.92
C PHE A 336 6.77 -8.23 16.57
N ILE A 337 7.83 -8.87 16.09
CA ILE A 337 8.94 -8.18 15.42
C ILE A 337 9.02 -8.73 14.01
N ARG A 338 9.07 -7.85 13.01
CA ARG A 338 9.30 -8.18 11.61
C ARG A 338 10.33 -7.24 11.04
N ASP A 339 11.38 -7.77 10.43
CA ASP A 339 12.50 -7.01 9.88
C ASP A 339 13.13 -6.04 10.90
N GLY A 340 13.05 -6.30 12.20
CA GLY A 340 13.52 -5.38 13.25
C GLY A 340 12.60 -4.18 13.54
N ILE A 341 11.31 -4.25 13.18
CA ILE A 341 10.25 -3.32 13.60
C ILE A 341 9.35 -4.01 14.61
N VAL A 342 9.10 -3.38 15.76
CA VAL A 342 8.12 -3.88 16.73
C VAL A 342 6.71 -3.52 16.26
N VAL A 343 5.80 -4.49 16.17
CA VAL A 343 4.40 -4.30 15.81
C VAL A 343 3.54 -4.66 17.02
N VAL A 344 2.86 -3.66 17.59
CA VAL A 344 1.84 -3.86 18.63
C VAL A 344 0.47 -3.97 17.96
N PRO A 345 -0.20 -5.13 18.02
CA PRO A 345 -1.46 -5.36 17.31
C PRO A 345 -2.61 -4.50 17.80
N LYS A 346 -3.65 -4.41 16.96
CA LYS A 346 -4.90 -3.73 17.29
C LYS A 346 -5.48 -4.24 18.62
N ASN A 347 -5.88 -3.30 19.49
CA ASN A 347 -6.42 -3.55 20.82
C ASN A 347 -5.48 -4.28 21.80
N ALA A 348 -4.21 -4.49 21.45
CA ALA A 348 -3.26 -5.15 22.35
C ALA A 348 -3.01 -4.31 23.60
N VAL A 349 -2.69 -5.00 24.69
CA VAL A 349 -2.39 -4.38 25.98
C VAL A 349 -0.94 -4.69 26.34
N ILE A 350 -0.13 -3.65 26.52
CA ILE A 350 1.23 -3.78 27.02
C ILE A 350 1.23 -3.34 28.49
N PRO A 351 1.41 -4.26 29.46
CA PRO A 351 1.25 -3.98 30.87
C PRO A 351 2.42 -3.16 31.44
N PRO A 352 2.29 -2.55 32.63
CA PRO A 352 3.35 -1.74 33.23
C PRO A 352 4.61 -2.56 33.52
N GLY A 353 5.78 -1.92 33.45
CA GLY A 353 7.07 -2.58 33.68
C GLY A 353 7.56 -3.45 32.52
N PHE A 354 6.88 -3.43 31.37
CA PHE A 354 7.38 -4.08 30.16
C PHE A 354 8.54 -3.31 29.56
N TRP A 355 9.64 -4.01 29.39
CA TRP A 355 10.72 -3.65 28.49
C TRP A 355 10.66 -4.66 27.35
N ILE A 356 10.04 -4.24 26.23
CA ILE A 356 10.18 -4.94 24.97
C ILE A 356 11.56 -4.56 24.51
#